data_AF-A0A7G8T6J1-F1
#
_entry.id   AF-A0A7G8T6J1-F1
#
_cell.length_a   1.000
_cell.length_b   1.000
_cell.length_c   1.000
_cell.angle_alpha   90.00
_cell.angle_beta   90.00
_cell.angle_gamma   90.00
#
_symmetry.space_group_name_H-M   'P 1'
#
loop_
_entity.id
_entity.type
_entity.pdbx_description
1 polymer ?
#
loop_
_entity_poly.entity_id
_entity_poly.type
_entity_poly.pdbx_seq_one_letter_code
_entity_poly.pdbx_strand_id
1 'polypeptide(L)'
;MKKLFSWALVVALALCVSVPSYAQETIISQKAQSTSVTTENLGNGFTVETKTTIFNSATAALVTFSTRSATRTKTYKANGSTVATVTLQASFGYDGSSAWVISKSASHSTVSGWSYGSESLKAYKDTASLSSTLTQWSGVIPIQTVDVDISLTCSPSGTIS
;
A
#
# COMPACT_ATOMS: atom_id res chain seq x y z
N MET A 1 60.35 32.04 -11.11
CA MET A 1 59.39 30.95 -11.43
C MET A 1 58.84 30.32 -10.13
N LYS A 2 58.04 31.05 -9.34
CA LYS A 2 57.50 30.53 -8.06
C LYS A 2 55.97 30.73 -7.92
N LYS A 3 55.35 31.54 -8.79
CA LYS A 3 53.90 31.82 -8.75
C LYS A 3 53.07 30.95 -9.69
N LEU A 4 53.72 30.18 -10.57
CA LEU A 4 53.04 29.27 -11.51
C LEU A 4 52.66 27.93 -10.85
N PHE A 5 53.33 27.54 -9.77
CA PHE A 5 53.05 26.29 -9.07
C PHE A 5 51.84 26.39 -8.12
N SER A 6 51.50 27.61 -7.68
CA SER A 6 50.38 27.85 -6.76
C SER A 6 49.02 27.81 -7.45
N TRP A 7 48.96 28.09 -8.75
CA TRP A 7 47.70 28.04 -9.52
C TRP A 7 47.34 26.63 -10.00
N ALA A 8 48.33 25.75 -10.15
CA ALA A 8 48.08 24.34 -10.48
C ALA A 8 47.39 23.58 -9.34
N LEU A 9 47.65 23.95 -8.08
CA LEU A 9 47.07 23.29 -6.91
C LEU A 9 45.58 23.65 -6.69
N VAL A 10 45.18 24.87 -7.05
CA VAL A 10 43.78 25.35 -6.90
C VAL A 10 42.84 24.70 -7.91
N VAL A 11 43.34 24.40 -9.12
CA VAL A 11 42.56 23.71 -10.16
C VAL A 11 42.39 22.22 -9.85
N ALA A 12 43.36 21.59 -9.18
CA ALA A 12 43.28 20.17 -8.79
C ALA A 12 42.27 19.91 -7.65
N LEU A 13 42.00 20.89 -6.79
CA LEU A 13 41.06 20.72 -5.66
C LEU A 13 39.59 20.98 -6.05
N ALA A 14 39.34 21.68 -7.16
CA ALA A 14 37.99 22.02 -7.63
C ALA A 14 37.27 20.86 -8.36
N LEU A 15 37.95 19.73 -8.60
CA LEU A 15 37.40 18.56 -9.29
C LEU A 15 36.82 17.49 -8.34
N CYS A 16 36.82 17.72 -7.03
CA CYS A 16 36.54 16.66 -6.04
C CYS A 16 35.12 16.63 -5.46
N VAL A 17 34.18 17.53 -5.79
CA VAL A 17 32.87 17.48 -5.11
C VAL A 17 31.70 17.85 -6.01
N SER A 18 31.24 16.88 -6.79
CA SER A 18 29.81 16.70 -7.02
C SER A 18 29.61 15.27 -7.52
N VAL A 19 29.50 14.32 -6.59
CA VAL A 19 28.82 13.07 -6.91
C VAL A 19 27.34 13.47 -6.99
N PRO A 20 26.68 13.48 -8.16
CA PRO A 20 25.24 13.51 -8.14
C PRO A 20 24.81 12.22 -7.45
N SER A 21 24.37 12.30 -6.19
CA SER A 21 23.63 11.21 -5.59
C SER A 21 22.30 11.14 -6.32
N TYR A 22 22.28 10.42 -7.44
CA TYR A 22 21.03 9.91 -7.96
C TYR A 22 20.55 8.87 -6.93
N ALA A 23 19.81 9.35 -5.93
CA ALA A 23 18.81 8.52 -5.28
C ALA A 23 17.77 8.23 -6.36
N GLN A 24 18.08 7.26 -7.23
CA GLN A 24 17.08 6.69 -8.10
C GLN A 24 16.13 5.97 -7.17
N GLU A 25 15.05 6.67 -6.79
CA GLU A 25 13.84 6.01 -6.34
C GLU A 25 13.51 5.01 -7.43
N THR A 26 13.84 3.75 -7.17
CA THR A 26 13.42 2.67 -8.03
C THR A 26 11.93 2.65 -7.85
N ILE A 27 11.21 3.34 -8.75
CA ILE A 27 9.82 3.03 -9.00
C ILE A 27 9.89 1.62 -9.57
N ILE A 28 9.90 0.64 -8.67
CA ILE A 28 9.60 -0.74 -9.02
C ILE A 28 8.20 -0.61 -9.58
N SER A 29 8.11 -0.56 -10.91
CA SER A 29 6.85 -0.67 -11.61
C SER A 29 6.34 -2.07 -11.27
N GLN A 30 5.57 -2.13 -10.18
CA GLN A 30 5.01 -3.35 -9.66
C GLN A 30 3.95 -3.78 -10.66
N LYS A 31 4.38 -4.57 -11.66
CA LYS A 31 3.48 -5.15 -12.64
C LYS A 31 2.51 -6.06 -11.89
N ALA A 32 1.22 -5.78 -12.04
CA ALA A 32 0.17 -6.64 -11.50
C ALA A 32 0.34 -8.06 -12.07
N GLN A 33 0.46 -9.03 -11.17
CA GLN A 33 0.56 -10.44 -11.50
C GLN A 33 -0.82 -11.05 -11.67
N SER A 34 -1.72 -10.74 -10.73
CA SER A 34 -3.10 -11.23 -10.76
C SER A 34 -4.04 -10.19 -10.14
N THR A 35 -5.30 -10.25 -10.56
CA THR A 35 -6.36 -9.41 -10.04
C THR A 35 -7.62 -10.25 -9.92
N SER A 36 -8.26 -10.24 -8.76
CA SER A 36 -9.58 -10.84 -8.55
C SER A 36 -10.57 -9.77 -8.13
N VAL A 37 -11.82 -9.92 -8.56
CA VAL A 37 -12.93 -9.04 -8.19
C VAL A 37 -14.08 -9.91 -7.71
N THR A 38 -14.64 -9.57 -6.56
CA THR A 38 -15.80 -10.24 -5.99
C THR A 38 -16.79 -9.17 -5.55
N THR A 39 -18.07 -9.40 -5.82
CA THR A 39 -19.14 -8.47 -5.47
C THR A 39 -20.09 -9.16 -4.50
N GLU A 40 -20.31 -8.54 -3.35
CA GLU A 40 -21.18 -9.02 -2.29
C GLU A 40 -22.32 -8.03 -2.07
N ASN A 41 -23.55 -8.53 -1.93
CA ASN A 41 -24.72 -7.71 -1.61
C ASN A 41 -24.97 -7.78 -0.10
N LEU A 42 -24.84 -6.63 0.58
CA LEU A 42 -25.03 -6.51 2.03
C LEU A 42 -26.51 -6.27 2.41
N GLY A 43 -27.41 -6.26 1.44
CA GLY A 43 -28.82 -5.94 1.63
C GLY A 43 -29.09 -4.43 1.61
N ASN A 44 -30.37 -4.05 1.62
CA ASN A 44 -30.81 -2.64 1.70
C ASN A 44 -30.20 -1.72 0.63
N GLY A 45 -29.92 -2.25 -0.57
CA GLY A 45 -29.31 -1.49 -1.66
C GLY A 45 -27.81 -1.26 -1.52
N PHE A 46 -27.14 -1.91 -0.55
CA PHE A 46 -25.69 -1.85 -0.37
C PHE A 46 -24.98 -3.02 -1.03
N THR A 47 -23.95 -2.69 -1.80
CA THR A 47 -23.10 -3.67 -2.46
C THR A 47 -21.64 -3.31 -2.20
N VAL A 48 -20.81 -4.31 -1.95
CA VAL A 48 -19.37 -4.15 -1.80
C VAL A 48 -18.66 -4.89 -2.93
N GLU A 49 -17.88 -4.16 -3.69
CA GLU A 49 -16.98 -4.73 -4.69
C GLU A 49 -15.58 -4.80 -4.11
N THR A 50 -15.08 -6.01 -3.87
CA THR A 50 -13.73 -6.28 -3.36
C THR A 50 -12.82 -6.63 -4.52
N LYS A 51 -11.82 -5.78 -4.77
CA LYS A 51 -10.76 -6.01 -5.76
C LYS A 51 -9.45 -6.31 -5.04
N THR A 52 -8.87 -7.49 -5.29
CA THR A 52 -7.54 -7.85 -4.78
C THR A 52 -6.56 -7.87 -5.94
N THR A 53 -5.47 -7.12 -5.84
CA THR A 53 -4.38 -7.08 -6.83
C THR A 53 -3.12 -7.59 -6.17
N ILE A 54 -2.48 -8.60 -6.75
CA ILE A 54 -1.18 -9.11 -6.31
C ILE A 54 -0.13 -8.61 -7.29
N PHE A 55 0.96 -8.08 -6.76
CA PHE A 55 2.07 -7.56 -7.54
C PHE A 55 3.21 -8.58 -7.59
N ASN A 56 3.96 -8.55 -8.70
CA ASN A 56 5.10 -9.43 -8.89
C ASN A 56 6.12 -9.30 -7.76
N SER A 57 6.65 -10.45 -7.36
CA SER A 57 7.67 -10.57 -6.34
C SER A 57 9.01 -10.02 -6.80
N ALA A 58 9.74 -9.35 -5.91
CA ALA A 58 11.16 -9.11 -6.09
C ALA A 58 11.92 -10.03 -5.13
N THR A 59 12.78 -10.89 -5.68
CA THR A 59 13.86 -11.54 -4.92
C THR A 59 14.99 -10.53 -4.83
N ALA A 60 15.23 -9.97 -3.65
CA ALA A 60 16.41 -9.14 -3.46
C ALA A 60 17.63 -10.06 -3.44
N ALA A 61 18.52 -9.93 -4.43
CA ALA A 61 19.68 -10.80 -4.63
C ALA A 61 20.69 -10.83 -3.46
N LEU A 62 20.49 -9.99 -2.45
CA LEU A 62 21.32 -9.85 -1.24
C LEU A 62 20.62 -10.37 0.03
N VAL A 63 19.37 -10.84 -0.04
CA VAL A 63 18.64 -11.35 1.12
C VAL A 63 18.10 -12.76 0.87
N THR A 64 18.06 -13.59 1.91
CA THR A 64 17.63 -15.00 1.85
C THR A 64 16.11 -15.18 1.78
N PHE A 65 15.35 -14.11 1.50
CA PHE A 65 13.90 -14.13 1.48
C PHE A 65 13.35 -13.43 0.24
N SER A 66 12.13 -13.80 -0.14
CA SER A 66 11.39 -13.20 -1.23
C SER A 66 10.40 -12.18 -0.70
N THR A 67 10.02 -11.21 -1.53
CA THR A 67 8.99 -10.23 -1.18
C THR A 67 7.79 -10.35 -2.09
N ARG A 68 6.58 -10.07 -1.57
CA ARG A 68 5.37 -9.95 -2.38
C ARG A 68 4.49 -8.84 -1.84
N SER A 69 3.85 -8.11 -2.74
CA SER A 69 2.94 -7.02 -2.35
C SER A 69 1.55 -7.29 -2.87
N ALA A 70 0.55 -6.82 -2.13
CA ALA A 70 -0.84 -6.86 -2.57
C ALA A 70 -1.60 -5.62 -2.11
N THR A 71 -2.67 -5.36 -2.84
CA THR A 71 -3.65 -4.34 -2.53
C THR A 71 -5.03 -4.98 -2.54
N ARG A 72 -5.81 -4.77 -1.49
CA ARG A 72 -7.23 -5.13 -1.43
C ARG A 72 -8.06 -3.87 -1.23
N THR A 73 -8.88 -3.56 -2.23
CA THR A 73 -9.76 -2.40 -2.28
C THR A 73 -11.20 -2.85 -2.16
N LYS A 74 -11.94 -2.30 -1.20
CA LYS A 74 -13.39 -2.43 -1.08
C LYS A 74 -14.05 -1.14 -1.57
N THR A 75 -14.89 -1.25 -2.58
CA THR A 75 -15.72 -0.15 -3.10
C THR A 75 -17.16 -0.38 -2.61
N TYR A 76 -17.63 0.51 -1.76
CA TYR A 76 -18.97 0.49 -1.20
C TYR A 76 -19.90 1.27 -2.12
N LYS A 77 -21.00 0.65 -2.53
CA LYS A 77 -22.04 1.24 -3.38
C LYS A 77 -23.36 1.24 -2.61
N ALA A 78 -24.05 2.36 -2.61
CA ALA A 78 -25.42 2.49 -2.11
C ALA A 78 -26.33 2.83 -3.29
N ASN A 79 -27.38 2.04 -3.50
CA ASN A 79 -28.32 2.17 -4.62
C ASN A 79 -27.61 2.28 -5.99
N GLY A 80 -26.55 1.50 -6.17
CA GLY A 80 -25.75 1.48 -7.41
C GLY A 80 -24.68 2.57 -7.55
N SER A 81 -24.67 3.58 -6.67
CA SER A 81 -23.66 4.66 -6.70
C SER A 81 -22.55 4.42 -5.69
N THR A 82 -21.29 4.63 -6.09
CA THR A 82 -20.15 4.53 -5.17
C THR A 82 -20.22 5.61 -4.10
N VAL A 83 -20.18 5.19 -2.83
CA VAL A 83 -20.22 6.08 -1.67
C VAL A 83 -18.87 6.17 -0.94
N ALA A 84 -18.08 5.10 -0.99
CA ALA A 84 -16.76 5.07 -0.41
C ALA A 84 -15.87 4.03 -1.09
N THR A 85 -14.57 4.28 -1.06
CA THR A 85 -13.54 3.32 -1.46
C THR A 85 -12.53 3.24 -0.33
N VAL A 86 -12.22 2.05 0.14
CA VAL A 86 -11.21 1.82 1.19
C VAL A 86 -10.23 0.78 0.69
N THR A 87 -8.94 1.07 0.84
CA THR A 87 -7.85 0.25 0.31
C THR A 87 -6.84 -0.07 1.39
N LEU A 88 -6.56 -1.36 1.56
CA LEU A 88 -5.40 -1.85 2.29
C LEU A 88 -4.32 -2.26 1.29
N GLN A 89 -3.12 -1.74 1.48
CA GLN A 89 -1.92 -2.20 0.78
C GLN A 89 -0.95 -2.78 1.80
N ALA A 90 -0.33 -3.91 1.46
CA ALA A 90 0.67 -4.54 2.29
C ALA A 90 1.78 -5.18 1.44
N SER A 91 3.00 -5.15 1.97
CA SER A 91 4.14 -5.89 1.46
C SER A 91 4.59 -6.90 2.50
N PHE A 92 4.91 -8.11 2.05
CA PHE A 92 5.26 -9.25 2.88
C PHE A 92 6.63 -9.79 2.48
N GLY A 93 7.36 -10.31 3.47
CA GLY A 93 8.54 -11.14 3.29
C GLY A 93 8.19 -12.60 3.55
N TYR A 94 8.80 -13.52 2.82
CA TYR A 94 8.63 -14.96 2.99
C TYR A 94 9.88 -15.73 2.53
N ASP A 95 10.19 -16.84 3.19
CA ASP A 95 11.41 -17.63 2.92
C ASP A 95 11.14 -19.14 2.72
N GLY A 96 9.86 -19.53 2.59
CA GLY A 96 9.44 -20.93 2.51
C GLY A 96 9.12 -21.56 3.88
N SER A 97 9.65 -21.02 4.97
CA SER A 97 9.43 -21.50 6.35
C SER A 97 8.54 -20.56 7.17
N SER A 98 8.67 -19.25 6.97
CA SER A 98 7.91 -18.21 7.65
C SER A 98 7.52 -17.09 6.69
N ALA A 99 6.55 -16.28 7.12
CA ALA A 99 6.15 -15.06 6.44
C ALA A 99 5.88 -13.95 7.46
N TRP A 100 6.04 -12.70 7.03
CA TRP A 100 5.84 -11.53 7.89
C TRP A 100 5.45 -10.30 7.07
N VAL A 101 4.74 -9.38 7.70
CA VAL A 101 4.45 -8.06 7.14
C VAL A 101 5.72 -7.20 7.18
N ILE A 102 6.16 -6.70 6.03
CA ILE A 102 7.24 -5.72 5.90
C ILE A 102 6.67 -4.31 6.06
N SER A 103 5.58 -4.02 5.35
CA SER A 103 4.93 -2.71 5.37
C SER A 103 3.43 -2.84 5.14
N LYS A 104 2.70 -1.82 5.58
CA LYS A 104 1.26 -1.69 5.36
C LYS A 104 0.89 -0.22 5.28
N SER A 105 -0.12 0.07 4.48
CA SER A 105 -0.71 1.40 4.33
C SER A 105 -2.21 1.27 4.05
N ALA A 106 -2.95 2.29 4.45
CA ALA A 106 -4.37 2.41 4.16
C ALA A 106 -4.61 3.70 3.37
N SER A 107 -5.58 3.66 2.46
CA SER A 107 -6.12 4.86 1.80
C SER A 107 -7.63 4.74 1.67
N HIS A 108 -8.30 5.89 1.69
CA HIS A 108 -9.74 5.93 1.60
C HIS A 108 -10.22 7.17 0.84
N SER A 109 -11.43 7.07 0.31
CA SER A 109 -12.19 8.20 -0.21
C SER A 109 -13.67 8.01 0.09
N THR A 110 -14.38 9.11 0.35
CA THR A 110 -15.82 9.12 0.54
C THR A 110 -16.44 10.23 -0.31
N VAL A 111 -17.73 10.10 -0.62
CA VAL A 111 -18.53 11.14 -1.28
C VAL A 111 -19.40 11.89 -0.28
N SER A 112 -19.98 13.01 -0.70
CA SER A 112 -20.83 13.86 0.16
C SER A 112 -21.89 13.06 0.90
N GLY A 113 -22.04 13.32 2.19
CA GLY A 113 -22.93 12.59 3.10
C GLY A 113 -22.31 11.35 3.75
N TRP A 114 -21.10 10.94 3.35
CA TRP A 114 -20.37 9.83 3.96
C TRP A 114 -19.07 10.28 4.62
N SER A 115 -18.81 9.73 5.80
CA SER A 115 -17.58 9.93 6.55
C SER A 115 -16.88 8.60 6.80
N TYR A 116 -15.57 8.68 6.98
CA TYR A 116 -14.70 7.57 7.32
C TYR A 116 -14.08 7.85 8.68
N GLY A 117 -14.12 6.88 9.59
CA GLY A 117 -13.62 7.04 10.95
C GLY A 117 -13.22 5.72 11.60
N SER A 118 -12.73 5.83 12.85
CA SER A 118 -12.33 4.67 13.67
C SER A 118 -11.32 3.75 13.00
N GLU A 119 -10.42 4.32 12.19
CA GLU A 119 -9.40 3.53 11.48
C GLU A 119 -8.43 2.86 12.47
N SER A 120 -8.24 1.56 12.27
CA SER A 120 -7.21 0.78 12.94
C SER A 120 -6.47 -0.07 11.92
N LEU A 121 -5.20 0.25 11.71
CA LEU A 121 -4.31 -0.45 10.80
C LEU A 121 -3.29 -1.27 11.61
N LYS A 122 -3.40 -2.60 11.55
CA LYS A 122 -2.63 -3.54 12.36
C LYS A 122 -1.80 -4.49 11.49
N ALA A 123 -0.68 -4.94 12.04
CA ALA A 123 0.09 -6.06 11.52
C ALA A 123 0.30 -7.05 12.65
N TYR A 124 0.09 -8.32 12.37
CA TYR A 124 0.45 -9.39 13.28
C TYR A 124 0.98 -10.57 12.46
N LYS A 125 2.25 -10.91 12.72
CA LYS A 125 2.98 -11.95 11.97
C LYS A 125 2.90 -11.69 10.46
N ASP A 126 2.21 -12.56 9.76
CA ASP A 126 2.01 -12.65 8.33
C ASP A 126 0.71 -12.00 7.84
N THR A 127 -0.06 -11.37 8.73
CA THR A 127 -1.34 -10.71 8.42
C THR A 127 -1.27 -9.21 8.63
N ALA A 128 -1.70 -8.45 7.61
CA ALA A 128 -2.05 -7.04 7.71
C ALA A 128 -3.58 -6.91 7.75
N SER A 129 -4.09 -6.09 8.66
CA SER A 129 -5.54 -5.89 8.85
C SER A 129 -5.86 -4.41 8.97
N LEU A 130 -6.97 -4.02 8.36
CA LEU A 130 -7.56 -2.68 8.41
C LEU A 130 -9.01 -2.83 8.84
N SER A 131 -9.35 -2.22 9.97
CA SER A 131 -10.72 -2.05 10.41
C SER A 131 -11.08 -0.56 10.45
N SER A 132 -12.27 -0.19 10.01
CA SER A 132 -12.77 1.17 10.10
C SER A 132 -14.29 1.21 9.99
N THR A 133 -14.86 2.40 10.09
CA THR A 133 -16.31 2.60 10.08
C THR A 133 -16.67 3.68 9.07
N LEU A 134 -17.59 3.35 8.17
CA LEU A 134 -18.23 4.29 7.26
C LEU A 134 -19.56 4.73 7.87
N THR A 135 -19.75 6.04 8.04
CA THR A 135 -21.00 6.59 8.58
C THR A 135 -21.62 7.55 7.58
N GLN A 136 -22.89 7.33 7.27
CA GLN A 136 -23.73 8.25 6.48
C GLN A 136 -24.39 9.26 7.41
N TRP A 137 -24.35 10.54 7.02
CA TRP A 137 -24.89 11.65 7.78
C TRP A 137 -25.99 12.37 7.01
N SER A 138 -27.04 12.75 7.74
CA SER A 138 -28.02 13.76 7.33
C SER A 138 -27.82 14.98 8.24
N GLY A 139 -27.05 15.95 7.77
CA GLY A 139 -26.59 17.06 8.61
C GLY A 139 -25.69 16.56 9.74
N VAL A 140 -26.15 16.69 10.98
CA VAL A 140 -25.43 16.24 12.19
C VAL A 140 -25.94 14.90 12.75
N ILE A 141 -26.87 14.23 12.06
CA ILE A 141 -27.47 12.98 12.53
C ILE A 141 -26.89 11.81 11.72
N PRO A 142 -26.28 10.80 12.37
CA PRO A 142 -25.86 9.58 11.68
C PRO A 142 -27.10 8.75 11.35
N ILE A 143 -27.27 8.39 10.07
CA ILE A 143 -28.44 7.64 9.60
C ILE A 143 -28.11 6.20 9.21
N GLN A 144 -26.84 5.91 8.93
CA GLN A 144 -26.38 4.56 8.63
C GLN A 144 -24.91 4.40 8.96
N THR A 145 -24.53 3.20 9.39
CA THR A 145 -23.15 2.82 9.67
C THR A 145 -22.84 1.49 9.00
N VAL A 146 -21.64 1.38 8.43
CA VAL A 146 -21.13 0.16 7.79
C VAL A 146 -19.71 -0.07 8.28
N ASP A 147 -19.47 -1.26 8.84
CA ASP A 147 -18.13 -1.65 9.25
C ASP A 147 -17.30 -2.08 8.04
N VAL A 148 -16.05 -1.63 8.05
CA VAL A 148 -15.05 -1.98 7.06
C VAL A 148 -14.06 -2.91 7.74
N ASP A 149 -13.95 -4.13 7.23
CA ASP A 149 -12.88 -5.06 7.60
C ASP A 149 -12.18 -5.55 6.33
N ILE A 150 -10.86 -5.35 6.28
CA ILE A 150 -10.00 -5.79 5.18
C ILE A 150 -8.77 -6.44 5.80
N SER A 151 -8.48 -7.68 5.40
CA SER A 151 -7.23 -8.35 5.76
C SER A 151 -6.52 -8.87 4.53
N LEU A 152 -5.20 -8.98 4.64
CA LEU A 152 -4.29 -9.62 3.70
C LEU A 152 -3.32 -10.48 4.50
N THR A 153 -3.23 -11.76 4.17
CA THR A 153 -2.29 -12.70 4.81
C THR A 153 -1.37 -13.30 3.77
N CYS A 154 -0.09 -13.49 4.11
CA CYS A 154 0.89 -14.13 3.23
C CYS A 154 1.36 -15.45 3.84
N SER A 155 1.25 -16.55 3.11
CA SER A 155 1.82 -17.82 3.55
C SER A 155 3.36 -17.82 3.45
N PRO A 156 4.05 -18.75 4.14
CA PRO A 156 5.49 -18.99 3.95
C PRO A 156 5.91 -19.29 2.50
N SER A 157 4.99 -19.84 1.68
CA SER A 157 5.20 -20.08 0.25
C SER A 157 4.99 -18.83 -0.63
N GLY A 158 4.62 -17.70 -0.04
CA GLY A 158 4.34 -16.45 -0.73
C GLY A 158 2.92 -16.34 -1.31
N THR A 159 1.99 -17.23 -0.96
CA THR A 159 0.60 -17.14 -1.40
C THR A 159 -0.14 -16.08 -0.59
N ILE A 160 -0.85 -15.17 -1.27
CA ILE A 160 -1.63 -14.11 -0.61
C ILE A 160 -3.12 -14.48 -0.60
N SER A 161 -3.75 -14.35 0.56
CA SER A 161 -5.19 -14.55 0.79
C SER A 161 -5.85 -13.32 1.39
#